data_AF-A0A090WV94-F1
#
_entry.id   AF-A0A090WV94-F1
#
_cell.length_a   1.000
_cell.length_b   1.000
_cell.length_c   1.000
_cell.angle_alpha   90.00
_cell.angle_beta   90.00
_cell.angle_gamma   90.00
#
_symmetry.space_group_name_H-M   'P 1'
#
loop_
_entity.id
_entity.type
_entity.pdbx_description
1 polymer ?
#
loop_
_entity_poly.entity_id
_entity_poly.type
_entity_poly.pdbx_seq_one_letter_code
_entity_poly.pdbx_strand_id
1 'polypeptide(L)'
;MGANVPFADKEIFFGSIMEHTDSRVSLIPDFISNCGMARVFAYFMERRVQMTDEAIFNDTSDKIREAIEKVYLKNKSKTEISATAFELALSQLI
;
A
#
# COMPACT_ATOMS: atom_id res chain seq x y z
N MET A 1 3.97 12.38 5.87
CA MET A 1 3.12 11.17 5.90
C MET A 1 2.01 11.35 4.89
N GLY A 2 1.59 10.28 4.21
CA GLY A 2 0.36 10.30 3.42
C GLY A 2 -0.86 10.43 4.35
N ALA A 3 -1.97 10.98 3.84
CA ALA A 3 -3.24 10.97 4.56
C ALA A 3 -3.92 9.61 4.38
N ASN A 4 -4.58 9.12 5.43
CA ASN A 4 -5.50 7.99 5.32
C ASN A 4 -6.83 8.50 4.76
N VAL A 5 -7.40 7.75 3.82
CA VAL A 5 -8.68 8.06 3.17
C VAL A 5 -8.74 9.52 2.69
N PRO A 6 -7.83 9.92 1.76
CA PRO A 6 -7.68 11.32 1.36
C PRO A 6 -8.83 11.84 0.50
N PHE A 7 -9.63 10.95 -0.08
CA PHE A 7 -10.77 11.30 -0.92
C PHE A 7 -12.03 11.50 -0.07
N ALA A 8 -12.80 12.54 -0.40
CA ALA A 8 -14.09 12.83 0.22
C ALA A 8 -15.21 11.93 -0.36
N ASP A 9 -14.92 10.64 -0.49
CA ASP A 9 -15.90 9.61 -0.84
C ASP A 9 -16.73 9.22 0.38
N LYS A 10 -17.95 8.70 0.16
CA LYS A 10 -18.76 8.14 1.25
C LYS A 10 -18.26 6.75 1.65
N GLU A 11 -17.75 6.01 0.67
CA GLU A 11 -17.11 4.73 0.84
C GLU A 11 -15.77 4.92 1.57
N ILE A 12 -15.52 4.08 2.59
CA ILE A 12 -14.34 4.20 3.45
C ILE A 12 -13.03 3.82 2.70
N PHE A 13 -13.11 2.95 1.70
CA PHE A 13 -11.93 2.32 1.10
C PHE A 13 -11.71 2.70 -0.37
N PHE A 14 -12.72 2.51 -1.22
CA PHE A 14 -12.61 2.79 -2.65
C PHE A 14 -13.96 3.29 -3.17
N GLY A 15 -14.08 4.61 -3.32
CA GLY A 15 -15.29 5.27 -3.80
C GLY A 15 -15.12 5.90 -5.17
N SER A 16 -16.15 6.62 -5.60
CA SER A 16 -16.25 7.19 -6.95
C SER A 16 -15.13 8.17 -7.32
N ILE A 17 -14.67 9.00 -6.38
CA ILE A 17 -13.62 10.01 -6.64
C ILE A 17 -12.27 9.30 -6.78
N MET A 18 -12.01 8.32 -5.90
CA MET A 18 -10.81 7.50 -5.96
C MET A 18 -10.75 6.71 -7.27
N GLU A 19 -11.82 6.02 -7.66
CA GLU A 19 -11.92 5.27 -8.92
C GLU A 19 -11.69 6.18 -10.14
N HIS A 20 -12.35 7.33 -10.15
CA HIS A 20 -12.20 8.31 -11.21
C HIS A 20 -10.77 8.84 -11.34
N THR A 21 -10.07 8.99 -10.22
CA THR A 21 -8.67 9.43 -10.19
C THR A 21 -7.75 8.30 -10.65
N ASP A 22 -7.93 7.09 -10.12
CA ASP A 22 -7.11 5.92 -10.43
C ASP A 22 -7.19 5.52 -11.90
N SER A 23 -8.32 5.74 -12.57
CA SER A 23 -8.48 5.50 -14.01
C SER A 23 -7.70 6.48 -14.91
N ARG A 24 -7.14 7.56 -14.36
CA ARG A 24 -6.51 8.66 -15.13
C ARG A 24 -5.05 8.87 -14.81
N VAL A 25 -4.65 8.60 -13.58
CA VAL A 25 -3.28 8.79 -13.10
C VAL A 25 -2.83 7.60 -12.28
N SER A 26 -1.52 7.46 -12.13
CA SER A 26 -0.95 6.47 -11.22
C SER A 26 -1.26 6.83 -9.77
N LEU A 27 -2.26 6.17 -9.19
CA LEU A 27 -2.68 6.38 -7.81
C LEU A 27 -2.20 5.22 -6.94
N ILE A 28 -1.28 5.50 -6.01
CA ILE A 28 -0.84 4.52 -5.00
C ILE A 28 -1.79 4.65 -3.79
N PRO A 29 -2.42 3.57 -3.31
CA PRO A 29 -3.35 3.64 -2.21
C PRO A 29 -2.65 3.94 -0.87
N ASP A 30 -3.41 4.47 0.09
CA ASP A 30 -2.92 4.88 1.41
C ASP A 30 -2.40 3.70 2.25
N PHE A 31 -3.04 2.54 2.19
CA PHE A 31 -2.59 1.34 2.90
C PHE A 31 -1.26 0.77 2.37
N ILE A 32 -0.74 1.28 1.25
CA ILE A 32 0.64 1.03 0.78
C ILE A 32 1.52 2.24 1.12
N SER A 33 1.10 3.46 0.77
CA SER A 33 1.93 4.67 0.92
C SER A 33 2.11 5.14 2.36
N ASN A 34 1.23 4.74 3.28
CA ASN A 34 1.26 5.06 4.71
C ASN A 34 1.46 3.81 5.61
N CYS A 35 1.83 2.66 5.04
CA CYS A 35 1.97 1.42 5.80
C CYS A 35 3.21 1.38 6.70
N GLY A 36 4.15 2.32 6.52
CA GLY A 36 5.47 2.28 7.14
C GLY A 36 5.42 2.11 8.66
N MET A 37 4.58 2.88 9.36
CA MET A 37 4.45 2.75 10.81
C MET A 37 3.95 1.37 11.22
N ALA A 38 2.92 0.85 10.54
CA ALA A 38 2.39 -0.49 10.82
C ALA A 38 3.45 -1.57 10.55
N ARG A 39 4.27 -1.41 9.49
CA ARG A 39 5.35 -2.34 9.20
C ARG A 39 6.47 -2.29 10.25
N VAL A 40 6.86 -1.10 10.70
CA VAL A 40 7.84 -0.94 11.80
C VAL A 40 7.34 -1.62 13.08
N PHE A 41 6.06 -1.45 13.42
CA PHE A 41 5.47 -2.17 14.57
C PHE A 41 5.52 -3.69 14.38
N ALA A 42 5.18 -4.20 13.20
CA ALA A 42 5.27 -5.63 12.90
C ALA A 42 6.72 -6.14 13.00
N TYR A 43 7.69 -5.41 12.46
CA TYR A 43 9.12 -5.73 12.55
C TYR A 43 9.58 -5.91 14.01
N PHE A 44 9.12 -5.04 14.92
CA PHE A 44 9.46 -5.17 16.34
C PHE A 44 8.81 -6.36 17.05
N MET A 45 7.75 -6.94 16.49
CA MET A 45 7.12 -8.15 17.02
C MET A 45 7.82 -9.43 16.52
N GLU A 46 8.64 -9.34 15.47
CA GLU A 46 9.40 -10.47 14.93
C GLU A 46 10.57 -10.84 15.87
N ARG A 47 10.82 -12.15 16.05
CA ARG A 47 11.89 -12.61 16.94
C ARG A 47 13.27 -12.42 16.28
N ARG A 48 14.23 -11.86 17.02
CA ARG A 48 15.66 -11.71 16.62
C ARG A 48 15.90 -10.71 15.48
N VAL A 49 15.27 -9.55 15.54
CA VAL A 49 15.50 -8.45 14.57
C VAL A 49 16.66 -7.54 14.97
N GLN A 50 17.25 -6.85 13.99
CA GLN A 50 18.28 -5.83 14.23
C GLN A 50 17.63 -4.48 14.48
N MET A 51 17.94 -3.86 15.62
CA MET A 51 17.35 -2.57 16.02
C MET A 51 18.20 -1.38 15.56
N THR A 52 18.53 -1.33 14.27
CA THR A 52 19.23 -0.21 13.64
C THR A 52 18.28 0.53 12.69
N ASP A 53 18.46 1.84 12.55
CA ASP A 53 17.65 2.66 11.64
C ASP A 53 17.70 2.12 10.20
N GLU A 54 18.88 1.66 9.76
CA GLU A 54 19.07 1.05 8.44
C GLU A 54 18.27 -0.25 8.27
N ALA A 55 18.27 -1.15 9.26
CA ALA A 55 17.55 -2.41 9.17
C ALA A 55 16.02 -2.17 9.14
N ILE A 56 15.53 -1.26 9.97
CA ILE A 56 14.10 -0.87 10.02
C ILE A 56 13.67 -0.22 8.70
N PHE A 57 14.51 0.69 8.17
CA PHE A 57 14.23 1.38 6.92
C PHE A 57 14.24 0.44 5.72
N ASN A 58 15.22 -0.48 5.66
CA ASN A 58 15.32 -1.47 4.59
C ASN A 58 14.13 -2.43 4.62
N ASP A 59 13.77 -2.96 5.79
CA ASP A 59 12.60 -3.84 5.94
C ASP A 59 11.31 -3.17 5.47
N THR A 60 11.09 -1.93 5.89
CA THR A 60 9.91 -1.15 5.48
C THR A 60 9.90 -0.89 3.98
N SER A 61 11.05 -0.49 3.42
CA SER A 61 11.20 -0.20 1.99
C SER A 61 10.99 -1.44 1.13
N ASP A 62 11.51 -2.58 1.56
CA ASP A 62 11.34 -3.86 0.85
C ASP A 62 9.87 -4.31 0.84
N LYS A 63 9.12 -4.13 1.94
CA LYS A 63 7.69 -4.47 1.93
C LYS A 63 6.87 -3.55 1.04
N ILE A 64 7.16 -2.25 1.02
CA ILE A 64 6.50 -1.32 0.08
C ILE A 64 6.83 -1.71 -1.37
N ARG A 65 8.10 -2.02 -1.66
CA ARG A 65 8.55 -2.47 -2.98
C ARG A 65 7.83 -3.76 -3.40
N GLU A 66 7.81 -4.78 -2.56
CA GLU A 66 7.13 -6.06 -2.83
C GLU A 66 5.63 -5.85 -3.11
N ALA A 67 4.95 -4.96 -2.37
CA ALA A 67 3.54 -4.66 -2.59
C ALA A 67 3.32 -4.01 -3.97
N ILE A 68 4.15 -3.02 -4.34
CA ILE A 68 4.08 -2.36 -5.65
C ILE A 68 4.43 -3.32 -6.78
N GLU A 69 5.42 -4.20 -6.60
CA GLU A 69 5.79 -5.22 -7.57
C GLU A 69 4.64 -6.21 -7.82
N LYS A 70 3.94 -6.65 -6.77
CA LYS A 70 2.76 -7.52 -6.91
C LYS A 70 1.65 -6.84 -7.71
N VAL A 71 1.38 -5.57 -7.42
CA VAL A 71 0.41 -4.76 -8.19
C VAL A 71 0.84 -4.66 -9.65
N TYR A 72 2.10 -4.33 -9.91
CA TYR A 72 2.64 -4.22 -11.26
C TYR A 72 2.65 -5.56 -12.02
N LEU A 73 2.85 -6.68 -11.33
CA LEU A 73 2.78 -8.02 -11.92
C LEU A 73 1.36 -8.39 -12.35
N LYS A 74 0.35 -7.99 -11.55
CA LYS A 74 -1.06 -8.20 -11.86
C LYS A 74 -1.59 -7.23 -12.92
N ASN A 75 -1.17 -5.97 -12.87
CA ASN A 75 -1.56 -4.91 -13.81
C ASN A 75 -0.34 -4.13 -14.29
N LYS A 76 -0.03 -4.24 -15.60
CA LYS A 76 1.09 -3.54 -16.25
C LYS A 76 0.74 -2.11 -16.68
N SER A 77 -0.52 -1.69 -16.54
CA SER A 77 -0.97 -0.32 -16.82
C SER A 77 -0.35 0.67 -15.83
N LYS A 78 -0.35 1.95 -16.22
CA LYS A 78 0.00 3.07 -15.33
C LYS A 78 -1.19 3.61 -14.55
N THR A 79 -2.39 3.15 -14.87
CA THR A 79 -3.66 3.50 -14.21
C THR A 79 -4.24 2.25 -13.55
N GLU A 80 -5.30 2.42 -12.77
CA GLU A 80 -5.99 1.31 -12.06
C GLU A 80 -5.09 0.60 -11.04
N ILE A 81 -4.07 1.31 -10.55
CA ILE A 81 -3.07 0.79 -9.59
C ILE A 81 -3.75 0.55 -8.25
N SER A 82 -4.56 1.50 -7.79
CA SER A 82 -5.26 1.38 -6.51
C SER A 82 -6.33 0.29 -6.54
N ALA A 83 -7.12 0.20 -7.61
CA ALA A 83 -8.10 -0.85 -7.80
C ALA A 83 -7.44 -2.24 -7.76
N THR A 84 -6.32 -2.40 -8.49
CA THR A 84 -5.54 -3.65 -8.50
C THR A 84 -4.98 -3.98 -7.10
N ALA A 85 -4.48 -2.97 -6.38
CA ALA A 85 -3.98 -3.15 -5.03
C ALA A 85 -5.08 -3.60 -4.05
N PHE A 86 -6.29 -3.04 -4.16
CA PHE A 86 -7.44 -3.48 -3.37
C PHE A 86 -7.86 -4.92 -3.68
N GLU A 87 -7.90 -5.30 -4.97
CA GLU A 87 -8.15 -6.70 -5.37
C GLU A 87 -7.14 -7.67 -4.72
N LEU A 88 -5.85 -7.33 -4.77
CA LEU A 88 -4.78 -8.13 -4.18
C LEU A 88 -4.85 -8.18 -2.65
N ALA A 89 -5.28 -7.11 -1.99
CA ALA A 89 -5.44 -7.08 -0.54
C ALA A 89 -6.65 -7.91 -0.09
N LEU A 90 -7.79 -7.76 -0.77
CA LEU A 90 -9.01 -8.52 -0.46
C LEU A 90 -8.84 -10.02 -0.70
N SER A 91 -8.09 -10.41 -1.75
CA SER A 91 -7.82 -11.83 -2.02
C SER A 91 -6.97 -12.53 -0.96
N GLN A 92 -6.28 -11.79 -0.08
CA GLN A 92 -5.52 -12.35 1.05
C GLN A 92 -6.36 -12.54 2.32
N LEU A 93 -7.60 -12.05 2.33
CA LEU A 93 -8.53 -12.13 3.47
C LEU A 93 -9.57 -13.24 3.31
N ILE A 94 -9.59 -13.92 2.16
CA ILE A 94 -10.50 -15.03 1.83
C ILE A 94 -9.76 -16.36 1.97
#